data_AF-A0AAV1JUN4-F1
#
_entry.id   AF-A0AAV1JUN4-F1
#
_cell.length_a   1.000
_cell.length_b   1.000
_cell.length_c   1.000
_cell.angle_alpha   90.00
_cell.angle_beta   90.00
_cell.angle_gamma   90.00
#
_symmetry.space_group_name_H-M   'P 1'
#
loop_
_entity.id
_entity.type
_entity.pdbx_description
1 polymer ?
#
loop_
_entity_poly.entity_id
_entity_poly.type
_entity_poly.pdbx_seq_one_letter_code
_entity_poly.pdbx_strand_id
1 'polypeptide(L)' 'MPWLGIGMWCNGCPPRGCEDDEAIIHGYCCGCSFPLDNLPVLCPEFLQCPLNLHGLCHDYEYMMRCCC' A
#
# COMPACT_ATOMS: atom_id res chain seq x y z
N MET A 1 13.76 11.64 21.55
CA MET A 1 14.70 10.87 20.70
C MET A 1 13.99 9.60 20.27
N PRO A 2 13.61 9.40 19.00
CA PRO A 2 13.00 8.15 18.54
C PRO A 2 14.13 7.22 18.06
N TRP A 3 14.76 6.44 18.94
CA TRP A 3 14.48 5.03 19.23
C TRP A 3 14.23 4.14 18.00
N LEU A 4 15.26 3.34 17.71
CA LEU A 4 15.28 2.02 17.05
C LEU A 4 15.37 1.97 15.53
N GLY A 5 16.62 1.80 15.06
CA GLY A 5 16.92 1.15 13.79
C GLY A 5 16.55 -0.34 13.78
N ILE A 6 16.59 -0.91 12.57
CA ILE A 6 16.12 -2.23 12.10
C ILE A 6 14.65 -2.22 11.67
N GLY A 7 14.37 -1.61 10.52
CA GLY A 7 13.08 -1.65 9.85
C GLY A 7 13.17 -0.83 8.58
N MET A 8 12.50 -1.25 7.50
CA MET A 8 12.47 -0.54 6.22
C MET A 8 12.36 0.97 6.46
N TRP A 9 13.32 1.73 5.92
CA TRP A 9 13.28 3.19 6.00
C TRP A 9 12.11 3.68 5.17
N CYS A 10 11.04 4.07 5.86
CA CYS A 10 10.02 4.88 5.26
C CYS A 10 10.65 6.24 4.96
N ASN A 11 10.86 6.57 3.68
CA ASN A 11 11.39 7.86 3.23
C ASN A 11 10.48 9.06 3.61
N GLY A 12 9.31 8.76 4.15
CA GLY A 12 8.29 9.69 4.62
C GLY A 12 6.93 8.99 4.59
N CYS A 13 6.02 9.43 5.44
CA CYS A 13 4.61 9.07 5.29
C CYS A 13 4.01 9.97 4.20
N PRO A 14 3.24 9.41 3.26
CA PRO A 14 2.55 10.22 2.26
C PRO A 14 1.65 11.25 2.98
N PRO A 15 1.49 12.47 2.44
CA PRO A 15 0.66 13.50 3.07
C PRO A 15 -0.85 13.22 2.97
N ARG A 16 -1.23 12.05 2.45
CA ARG A 16 -2.61 11.58 2.21
C ARG A 16 -2.76 10.21 2.89
N GLY A 17 -3.94 9.93 3.43
CA GLY A 17 -4.23 8.63 4.02
C GLY A 17 -4.01 7.53 3.00
N CYS A 18 -3.34 6.44 3.40
CA CYS A 18 -2.95 5.40 2.45
C CYS A 18 -4.16 4.66 1.87
N GLU A 19 -5.30 4.65 2.56
CA GLU A 19 -6.55 4.09 2.03
C GLU A 19 -7.00 4.71 0.69
N ASP A 20 -6.63 5.97 0.44
CA ASP A 20 -6.97 6.71 -0.78
C ASP A 20 -5.82 6.72 -1.81
N ASP A 21 -4.68 6.10 -1.50
CA ASP A 21 -3.54 6.09 -2.39
C ASP A 21 -3.72 5.07 -3.52
N GLU A 22 -3.38 5.47 -4.75
CA GLU A 22 -3.52 4.60 -5.92
C GLU A 22 -2.70 3.31 -5.78
N ALA A 23 -1.54 3.33 -5.11
CA ALA A 23 -0.75 2.12 -4.88
C ALA A 23 -1.45 1.14 -3.93
N ILE A 24 -2.17 1.66 -2.93
CA ILE A 24 -2.96 0.86 -2.00
C ILE A 24 -4.21 0.34 -2.66
N ILE A 25 -4.96 1.19 -3.37
CA ILE A 25 -6.20 0.79 -4.06
C ILE A 25 -5.89 -0.25 -5.13
N HIS A 26 -4.93 0.02 -6.02
CA HIS A 26 -4.53 -0.95 -7.02
C HIS A 26 -3.94 -2.20 -6.37
N GLY A 27 -3.05 -2.07 -5.38
CA GLY A 27 -2.44 -3.22 -4.70
C GLY A 27 -3.50 -4.12 -4.05
N TYR A 28 -4.44 -3.52 -3.31
CA TYR A 28 -5.53 -4.24 -2.64
C TYR A 28 -6.44 -4.94 -3.65
N CYS A 29 -6.94 -4.18 -4.62
CA CYS A 29 -7.94 -4.67 -5.57
C CYS A 29 -7.36 -5.59 -6.66
N CYS A 30 -6.06 -5.49 -6.95
CA CYS A 30 -5.38 -6.38 -7.88
C CYS A 30 -4.77 -7.63 -7.21
N GLY A 31 -4.96 -7.80 -5.89
CA GLY A 31 -4.62 -9.04 -5.18
C GLY A 31 -3.26 -9.08 -4.50
N CYS A 32 -2.62 -7.93 -4.26
CA CYS A 32 -1.45 -7.81 -3.38
C CYS A 32 -1.82 -7.76 -1.89
N SER A 33 -3.09 -7.51 -1.54
CA SER A 33 -3.57 -7.53 -0.16
C SER A 33 -3.45 -8.91 0.48
N PHE A 34 -2.98 -8.95 1.72
CA PHE A 34 -3.02 -10.15 2.52
C PHE A 34 -4.41 -10.35 3.16
N PRO A 35 -4.81 -11.58 3.50
CA PRO A 35 -6.10 -11.85 4.14
C PRO A 35 -6.34 -11.13 5.48
N LEU A 36 -5.27 -10.60 6.08
CA LEU A 36 -5.27 -9.86 7.34
C LEU A 36 -5.40 -8.35 7.13
N ASP A 37 -5.25 -7.88 5.90
CA ASP A 37 -5.33 -6.46 5.54
C ASP A 37 -6.81 -6.08 5.46
N ASN A 38 -7.36 -5.60 6.56
CA ASN A 38 -8.76 -5.18 6.64
C ASN A 38 -8.86 -3.68 6.37
N LEU A 39 -8.64 -3.30 5.12
CA LEU A 39 -8.75 -1.92 4.67
C LEU A 39 -10.16 -1.66 4.13
N PRO A 40 -10.80 -0.51 4.45
CA PRO A 40 -12.08 -0.10 3.88
C PRO A 40 -11.96 0.39 2.42
N VAL A 41 -11.07 -0.21 1.64
CA VAL A 41 -10.80 0.16 0.25
C VAL A 41 -11.92 -0.37 -0.65
N LEU A 42 -12.59 0.54 -1.35
CA LEU A 42 -13.58 0.19 -2.36
C LEU A 42 -12.88 0.01 -3.71
N CYS A 43 -13.02 -1.17 -4.32
CA CYS A 43 -12.47 -1.43 -5.64
C CYS A 43 -13.39 -0.85 -6.73
N PRO A 44 -12.94 0.17 -7.50
CA PRO A 44 -13.73 0.68 -8.59
C PRO A 44 -13.88 -0.37 -9.69
N GLU A 45 -15.06 -0.47 -10.30
CA GLU A 45 -15.34 -1.45 -11.37
C GLU A 45 -14.53 -1.20 -12.65
N PHE A 46 -13.99 0.01 -12.81
CA PHE A 46 -13.14 0.44 -13.91
C PHE A 46 -11.64 0.33 -13.60
N LEU A 47 -11.27 -0.24 -12.45
CA LEU A 47 -9.87 -0.42 -12.07
C LEU A 47 -9.17 -1.35 -13.07
N GLN A 48 -8.11 -0.85 -13.72
CA GLN A 48 -7.29 -1.66 -14.61
C GLN A 48 -6.03 -2.10 -13.88
N CYS A 49 -5.93 -3.38 -13.58
CA CYS A 49 -4.74 -3.93 -12.96
C CYS A 49 -3.55 -3.91 -13.94
N PRO A 50 -2.39 -3.40 -13.53
CA PRO A 50 -1.20 -3.43 -14.36
C PRO A 50 -0.76 -4.88 -14.61
N LEU A 51 -0.28 -5.18 -15.81
CA LEU A 51 0.29 -6.48 -16.17
C LEU A 51 1.49 -6.85 -15.27
N ASN A 52 2.19 -5.83 -14.73
CA ASN A 52 3.31 -6.02 -13.82
C ASN A 52 2.90 -5.70 -12.39
N LEU A 53 2.46 -6.74 -11.67
CA LEU A 53 2.06 -6.65 -10.27
C LEU A 53 3.26 -6.55 -9.31
N HIS A 54 4.49 -6.84 -9.75
CA HIS A 54 5.65 -6.91 -8.86
C HIS A 54 5.98 -5.54 -8.23
N GLY A 55 5.98 -4.48 -9.05
CA GLY A 55 6.18 -3.11 -8.54
C GLY A 55 5.01 -2.67 -7.68
N LEU A 56 3.79 -2.98 -8.12
CA LEU A 56 2.58 -2.63 -7.40
C LEU A 56 2.52 -3.27 -6.00
N CYS A 57 2.82 -4.56 -5.89
CA CYS A 57 2.82 -5.25 -4.59
C CYS A 57 3.96 -4.77 -3.69
N HIS A 58 5.11 -4.42 -4.25
CA HIS A 58 6.20 -3.83 -3.47
C HIS A 58 5.81 -2.46 -2.90
N ASP A 59 5.18 -1.62 -3.70
CA ASP A 59 4.67 -0.31 -3.26
C ASP A 59 3.53 -0.47 -2.25
N TYR A 60 2.63 -1.44 -2.46
CA TYR A 60 1.59 -1.81 -1.50
C TYR A 60 2.16 -2.21 -0.14
N GLU A 61 3.12 -3.14 -0.11
CA GLU A 61 3.77 -3.58 1.13
C GLU A 61 4.50 -2.43 1.83
N TYR A 62 5.17 -1.58 1.06
CA TYR A 62 5.82 -0.40 1.59
C TYR A 62 4.79 0.54 2.24
N MET A 63 3.69 0.85 1.55
CA MET A 63 2.64 1.72 2.07
C MET A 63 1.95 1.12 3.29
N MET A 64 1.66 -0.19 3.32
CA MET A 64 1.10 -0.87 4.48
C MET A 64 2.00 -0.81 5.73
N ARG A 65 3.32 -0.77 5.54
CA ARG A 65 4.30 -0.64 6.64
C ARG A 65 4.62 0.79 7.02
N CYS A 66 4.56 1.69 6.04
CA CYS A 66 4.99 3.08 6.15
C CYS A 66 3.85 4.08 6.20
N CYS A 67 2.60 3.62 6.24
CA CYS A 67 1.48 4.51 6.41
C CYS A 67 1.50 5.16 7.79
N CYS A 68 1.40 6.49 7.80
CA CYS A 68 0.92 7.28 8.91
C CYS A 68 -0.43 7.88 8.47
#